data_AF-A0A939VQL3-F1
#
_entry.id   AF-A0A939VQL3-F1
#
_cell.length_a   1.000
_cell.length_b   1.000
_cell.length_c   1.000
_cell.angle_alpha   90.00
_cell.angle_beta   90.00
_cell.angle_gamma   90.00
#
_symmetry.space_group_name_H-M   'P 1'
#
loop_
_entity.id
_entity.type
_entity.pdbx_description
1 polymer ?
#
loop_
_entity_poly.entity_id
_entity_poly.type
_entity_poly.pdbx_seq_one_letter_code
_entity_poly.pdbx_strand_id
1 'polypeptide(L)'
;MSGGKLEVNENLAADFPEVCYPIEQLEGIANRCAGQLYHGERTRITWTSNEIVLPTIKDSRASGIIVRVAGITGRVRGMKYKRADGRSVRPSLVIIDDPQTSESAGSLEQTRKRVRVLAGDILGLAGPGQKISGIMPCTIIRPGDMADIILNRNTHPDWNGERTKMVYKFPKNMKLWEEYADIRSEALRTDGNFDAATEFYKAHRAEMDEGAEVSWEARYNHDEVSALQHAMNLKLQDETAFQSEYQNDPLPEDTEDDSLLSVDEIAGKVNGLAHNRIPLASDKLTMFIDVQKALLFYVVIAWDDNFSGAVIDYGAWPDQHRRQFSLADA
;
A
#
# COMPACT_ATOMS: atom_id res chain seq x y z
N MET A 1 -2.72 -8.34 -17.00
CA MET A 1 -1.56 -9.19 -17.35
C MET A 1 -1.60 -9.48 -18.84
N SER A 2 -0.52 -9.20 -19.57
CA SER A 2 -0.43 -9.57 -20.99
C SER A 2 0.04 -11.03 -21.12
N GLY A 3 -0.67 -11.84 -21.92
CA GLY A 3 -0.27 -13.23 -22.20
C GLY A 3 1.12 -13.35 -22.82
N GLY A 4 1.65 -12.27 -23.42
CA GLY A 4 2.95 -12.26 -24.09
C GLY A 4 4.13 -12.66 -23.20
N LYS A 5 4.11 -12.38 -21.89
CA LYS A 5 5.21 -12.84 -20.99
C LYS A 5 5.23 -14.36 -20.79
N LEU A 6 4.09 -15.04 -20.88
CA LEU A 6 4.02 -16.51 -20.80
C LEU A 6 4.39 -17.17 -22.13
N GLU A 7 4.31 -16.41 -23.22
CA GLU A 7 4.55 -16.85 -24.60
C GLU A 7 6.04 -16.84 -24.95
N VAL A 8 6.78 -15.79 -24.58
CA VAL A 8 8.16 -15.57 -25.07
C VAL A 8 9.26 -15.76 -24.02
N ASN A 9 8.92 -16.11 -22.79
CA ASN A 9 9.90 -16.24 -21.72
C ASN A 9 10.56 -17.62 -21.73
N GLU A 10 11.80 -17.69 -22.22
CA GLU A 10 12.59 -18.92 -22.34
C GLU A 10 12.81 -19.62 -20.99
N ASN A 11 13.04 -18.87 -19.91
CA ASN A 11 13.23 -19.46 -18.58
C ASN A 11 11.95 -20.13 -18.09
N LEU A 12 10.80 -19.46 -18.29
CA LEU A 12 9.51 -20.03 -17.90
C LEU A 12 9.16 -21.25 -18.76
N ALA A 13 9.49 -21.23 -20.05
CA ALA A 13 9.29 -22.36 -20.95
C ALA A 13 10.19 -23.55 -20.58
N ALA A 14 11.40 -23.29 -20.07
CA ALA A 14 12.28 -24.34 -19.55
C ALA A 14 11.71 -25.00 -18.28
N ASP A 15 11.13 -24.22 -17.37
CA ASP A 15 10.58 -24.70 -16.10
C ASP A 15 9.19 -25.35 -16.24
N PHE A 16 8.34 -24.82 -17.13
CA PHE A 16 6.94 -25.22 -17.31
C PHE A 16 6.57 -25.44 -18.79
N PRO A 17 7.31 -26.30 -19.52
CA PRO A 17 7.13 -26.48 -20.96
C PRO A 17 5.71 -26.93 -21.31
N GLU A 18 5.06 -27.70 -20.44
CA GLU A 18 3.75 -28.27 -20.71
C GLU A 18 2.61 -27.25 -20.75
N VAL A 19 2.78 -26.09 -20.11
CA VAL A 19 1.82 -24.97 -20.20
C VAL A 19 2.32 -23.84 -21.09
N CYS A 20 3.63 -23.61 -21.20
CA CYS A 20 4.18 -22.58 -22.07
C CYS A 20 4.06 -22.94 -23.55
N TYR A 21 4.36 -24.19 -23.94
CA TYR A 21 4.31 -24.58 -25.35
C TYR A 21 2.92 -24.41 -25.99
N PRO A 22 1.80 -24.85 -25.38
CA PRO A 22 0.47 -24.55 -25.93
C PRO A 22 0.19 -23.05 -26.06
N ILE A 23 0.72 -22.21 -25.17
CA ILE A 23 0.53 -20.75 -25.23
C ILE A 23 1.32 -20.17 -26.41
N GLU A 24 2.56 -20.61 -26.61
CA GLU A 24 3.42 -20.25 -27.75
C GLU A 24 2.75 -20.58 -29.09
N GLN A 25 2.12 -21.76 -29.20
CA GLN A 25 1.39 -22.18 -30.41
C GLN A 25 0.15 -21.32 -30.73
N LEU A 26 -0.24 -20.38 -29.87
CA LEU A 26 -1.28 -19.40 -30.18
C LEU A 26 -0.75 -18.26 -31.05
N GLU A 27 0.56 -18.00 -31.07
CA GLU A 27 1.23 -16.92 -31.82
C GLU A 27 0.57 -15.55 -31.56
N GLY A 28 0.27 -15.25 -30.30
CA GLY A 28 -0.43 -14.02 -29.89
C GLY A 28 -1.90 -13.91 -30.32
N ILE A 29 -2.47 -14.89 -31.01
CA ILE A 29 -3.84 -14.82 -31.55
C ILE A 29 -4.84 -15.38 -30.54
N ALA A 30 -5.42 -14.50 -29.72
CA ALA A 30 -6.39 -14.87 -28.67
C ALA A 30 -7.59 -15.69 -29.15
N ASN A 31 -8.04 -15.47 -30.40
CA ASN A 31 -9.16 -16.23 -30.98
C ASN A 31 -8.85 -17.73 -31.14
N ARG A 32 -7.57 -18.12 -31.21
CA ARG A 32 -7.16 -19.53 -31.29
C ARG A 32 -7.35 -20.28 -29.97
N CYS A 33 -7.41 -19.59 -28.83
CA CYS A 33 -7.59 -20.21 -27.51
C CYS A 33 -8.82 -21.13 -27.45
N ALA A 34 -9.93 -20.71 -28.06
CA ALA A 34 -11.18 -21.46 -28.03
C ALA A 34 -11.10 -22.78 -28.82
N GLY A 35 -10.36 -22.79 -29.93
CA GLY A 35 -10.25 -23.92 -30.85
C GLY A 35 -9.05 -24.84 -30.60
N GLN A 36 -8.12 -24.45 -29.73
CA GLN A 36 -6.91 -25.21 -29.49
C GLN A 36 -7.19 -26.54 -28.78
N LEU A 37 -6.57 -27.61 -29.31
CA LEU A 37 -6.68 -28.97 -28.81
C LEU A 37 -5.29 -29.52 -28.46
N TYR A 38 -5.26 -30.41 -27.48
CA TYR A 38 -4.12 -31.26 -27.15
C TYR A 38 -4.63 -32.70 -27.02
N HIS A 39 -4.10 -33.62 -27.84
CA HIS A 39 -4.60 -35.01 -27.96
C HIS A 39 -6.13 -35.14 -28.10
N GLY A 40 -6.75 -34.25 -28.87
CA GLY A 40 -8.20 -34.26 -29.11
C GLY A 40 -9.04 -33.63 -27.99
N GLU A 41 -8.45 -33.22 -26.87
CA GLU A 41 -9.12 -32.50 -25.79
C GLU A 41 -8.84 -31.00 -25.87
N ARG A 42 -9.82 -30.17 -25.52
CA ARG A 42 -9.65 -28.70 -25.52
C ARG A 42 -8.71 -28.26 -24.40
N THR A 43 -7.73 -27.42 -24.73
CA THR A 43 -6.82 -26.82 -23.73
C THR A 43 -7.52 -25.78 -22.86
N ARG A 44 -8.64 -25.21 -23.33
CA ARG A 44 -9.53 -24.29 -22.58
C ARG A 44 -8.83 -23.06 -22.02
N ILE A 45 -7.78 -22.62 -22.70
CA ILE A 45 -7.09 -21.37 -22.41
C ILE A 45 -8.10 -20.21 -22.42
N THR A 46 -8.06 -19.34 -21.42
CA THR A 46 -8.97 -18.19 -21.31
C THR A 46 -8.21 -16.94 -20.93
N TRP A 47 -8.07 -16.00 -21.88
CA TRP A 47 -7.45 -14.69 -21.67
C TRP A 47 -8.51 -13.58 -21.66
N THR A 48 -8.60 -12.85 -20.56
CA THR A 48 -9.39 -11.63 -20.43
C THR A 48 -8.56 -10.55 -19.75
N SER A 49 -9.10 -9.34 -19.59
CA SER A 49 -8.40 -8.26 -18.89
C SER A 49 -8.07 -8.61 -17.43
N ASN A 50 -8.91 -9.42 -16.77
CA ASN A 50 -8.88 -9.64 -15.32
C ASN A 50 -8.77 -11.12 -14.93
N GLU A 51 -8.68 -12.03 -15.90
CA GLU A 51 -8.61 -13.47 -15.68
C GLU A 51 -7.72 -14.14 -16.73
N ILE A 52 -6.89 -15.06 -16.25
CA ILE A 52 -6.05 -15.97 -17.03
C ILE A 52 -6.34 -17.39 -16.55
N VAL A 53 -6.69 -18.29 -17.46
CA VAL A 53 -6.75 -19.74 -17.21
C VAL A 53 -5.70 -20.46 -18.07
N LEU A 54 -4.70 -21.02 -17.41
CA LEU A 54 -3.63 -21.79 -18.06
C LEU A 54 -4.19 -23.02 -18.80
N PRO A 55 -3.46 -23.55 -19.80
CA PRO A 55 -3.87 -24.75 -20.52
C PRO A 55 -4.23 -25.90 -19.58
N THR A 56 -5.34 -26.56 -19.87
CA THR A 56 -5.74 -27.80 -19.21
C THR A 56 -5.00 -28.96 -19.88
N ILE A 57 -3.90 -29.38 -19.28
CA ILE A 57 -3.05 -30.47 -19.76
C ILE A 57 -3.11 -31.61 -18.74
N LYS A 58 -3.38 -32.82 -19.21
CA LYS A 58 -3.45 -34.00 -18.34
C LYS A 58 -2.10 -34.21 -17.63
N ASP A 59 -2.15 -34.58 -16.36
CA ASP A 59 -0.99 -34.89 -15.51
C ASP A 59 -0.02 -33.71 -15.21
N SER A 60 -0.27 -32.52 -15.75
CA SER A 60 0.47 -31.30 -15.39
C SER A 60 0.03 -30.74 -14.03
N ARG A 61 1.00 -30.32 -13.21
CA ARG A 61 0.74 -29.60 -11.95
C ARG A 61 0.21 -28.18 -12.16
N ALA A 62 0.53 -27.57 -13.31
CA ALA A 62 0.08 -26.24 -13.70
C ALA A 62 -1.25 -26.25 -14.49
N SER A 63 -1.83 -27.44 -14.68
CA SER A 63 -3.04 -27.65 -15.47
C SER A 63 -4.22 -26.83 -14.97
N GLY A 64 -4.77 -25.98 -15.85
CA GLY A 64 -6.00 -25.22 -15.57
C GLY A 64 -5.90 -24.30 -14.35
N ILE A 65 -4.70 -23.84 -13.99
CA ILE A 65 -4.51 -22.81 -12.96
C ILE A 65 -5.21 -21.54 -13.41
N ILE A 66 -5.94 -20.93 -12.47
CA ILE A 66 -6.73 -19.72 -12.70
C ILE A 66 -6.10 -18.60 -11.90
N VAL A 67 -5.72 -17.53 -12.59
CA VAL A 67 -5.24 -16.29 -11.98
C VAL A 67 -6.26 -15.21 -12.28
N ARG A 68 -6.75 -14.54 -11.23
CA ARG A 68 -7.71 -13.44 -11.32
C ARG A 68 -7.15 -12.19 -10.64
N VAL A 69 -7.47 -11.04 -11.20
CA VAL A 69 -7.07 -9.73 -10.67
C VAL A 69 -8.33 -8.94 -10.33
N ALA A 70 -8.33 -8.32 -9.16
CA ALA A 70 -9.39 -7.42 -8.71
C ALA A 70 -8.79 -6.32 -7.83
N GLY A 71 -9.36 -5.12 -7.91
CA GLY A 71 -9.01 -4.05 -6.97
C GLY A 71 -9.58 -4.33 -5.58
N ILE A 72 -8.87 -3.92 -4.53
CA ILE A 72 -9.24 -4.12 -3.12
C ILE A 72 -10.59 -3.49 -2.75
N THR A 73 -10.97 -2.37 -3.40
CA THR A 73 -12.29 -1.72 -3.23
C THR A 73 -13.36 -2.28 -4.17
N GLY A 74 -12.99 -3.22 -5.04
CA GLY A 74 -13.87 -3.85 -6.02
C GLY A 74 -14.69 -5.01 -5.44
N ARG A 75 -15.47 -5.66 -6.31
CA ARG A 75 -16.25 -6.85 -5.94
C ARG A 75 -15.35 -8.09 -5.86
N VAL A 76 -14.72 -8.29 -4.70
CA VAL A 76 -13.89 -9.47 -4.42
C VAL A 76 -14.71 -10.63 -3.84
N ARG A 77 -15.75 -10.36 -3.04
CA ARG A 77 -16.55 -11.37 -2.34
C ARG A 77 -17.20 -12.39 -3.27
N GLY A 78 -17.24 -13.65 -2.83
CA GLY A 78 -17.97 -14.73 -3.52
C GLY A 78 -17.30 -15.23 -4.81
N MET A 79 -16.04 -14.86 -5.04
CA MET A 79 -15.28 -15.27 -6.22
C MET A 79 -15.23 -16.81 -6.34
N LYS A 80 -15.71 -17.32 -7.47
CA LYS A 80 -15.66 -18.74 -7.83
C LYS A 80 -15.47 -18.90 -9.33
N TYR A 81 -14.86 -20.00 -9.73
CA TYR A 81 -14.68 -20.39 -11.13
C TYR A 81 -15.21 -21.80 -11.35
N LYS A 82 -15.91 -22.04 -12.47
CA LYS A 82 -16.38 -23.38 -12.84
C LYS A 82 -15.39 -24.02 -13.82
N ARG A 83 -14.66 -25.04 -13.36
CA ARG A 83 -13.66 -25.76 -14.15
C ARG A 83 -14.29 -26.63 -15.23
N ALA A 84 -13.42 -27.09 -16.14
CA ALA A 84 -13.76 -28.00 -17.24
C ALA A 84 -14.44 -29.29 -16.78
N ASP A 85 -14.05 -29.80 -15.62
CA ASP A 85 -14.58 -30.99 -14.96
C ASP A 85 -15.93 -30.75 -14.24
N GLY A 86 -16.48 -29.54 -14.34
CA GLY A 86 -17.74 -29.13 -13.72
C GLY A 86 -17.62 -28.68 -12.27
N ARG A 87 -16.45 -28.83 -11.63
CA ARG A 87 -16.25 -28.43 -10.23
C ARG A 87 -16.18 -26.92 -10.10
N SER A 88 -16.81 -26.37 -9.06
CA SER A 88 -16.64 -24.97 -8.68
C SER A 88 -15.45 -24.84 -7.74
N VAL A 89 -14.45 -24.05 -8.12
CA VAL A 89 -13.26 -23.79 -7.31
C VAL A 89 -13.26 -22.35 -6.80
N ARG A 90 -12.62 -22.16 -5.64
CA ARG A 90 -12.43 -20.87 -4.98
C ARG A 90 -10.93 -20.60 -4.83
N PRO A 91 -10.53 -19.33 -4.63
CA PRO A 91 -9.14 -19.00 -4.37
C PRO A 91 -8.57 -19.75 -3.17
N SER A 92 -7.36 -20.30 -3.32
CA SER A 92 -6.56 -20.90 -2.24
C SER A 92 -5.33 -20.06 -1.89
N LEU A 93 -4.97 -19.11 -2.73
CA LEU A 93 -3.89 -18.14 -2.55
C LEU A 93 -4.38 -16.76 -2.98
N VAL A 94 -4.05 -15.74 -2.21
CA VAL A 94 -4.22 -14.34 -2.55
C VAL A 94 -2.88 -13.61 -2.43
N ILE A 95 -2.54 -12.86 -3.47
CA ILE A 95 -1.39 -11.95 -3.46
C ILE A 95 -1.97 -10.54 -3.44
N ILE A 96 -1.62 -9.78 -2.40
CA ILE A 96 -2.12 -8.43 -2.14
C ILE A 96 -0.94 -7.49 -2.33
N ASP A 97 -0.86 -6.91 -3.53
CA ASP A 97 0.23 -6.01 -3.91
C ASP A 97 -0.11 -4.59 -3.47
N ASP A 98 0.73 -3.99 -2.61
CA ASP A 98 0.61 -2.62 -2.07
C ASP A 98 -0.85 -2.18 -1.84
N PRO A 99 -1.52 -2.69 -0.79
CA PRO A 99 -2.97 -2.50 -0.61
C PRO A 99 -3.39 -1.08 -0.24
N GLN A 100 -2.46 -0.12 -0.20
CA GLN A 100 -2.68 1.24 0.23
C GLN A 100 -2.01 2.25 -0.71
N THR A 101 -2.60 3.44 -0.78
CA THR A 101 -2.01 4.65 -1.38
C THR A 101 -1.64 5.63 -0.28
N SER A 102 -0.85 6.67 -0.59
CA SER A 102 -0.51 7.75 0.35
C SER A 102 -1.75 8.41 0.96
N GLU A 103 -2.80 8.62 0.16
CA GLU A 103 -4.09 9.14 0.65
C GLU A 103 -4.69 8.24 1.73
N SER A 104 -4.74 6.92 1.48
CA SER A 104 -5.35 6.00 2.42
C SER A 104 -4.49 5.70 3.65
N ALA A 105 -3.17 5.79 3.52
CA ALA A 105 -2.24 5.69 4.63
C ALA A 105 -2.36 6.91 5.57
N GLY A 106 -2.64 8.09 5.02
CA GLY A 106 -2.91 9.32 5.80
C GLY A 106 -4.29 9.38 6.45
N SER A 107 -5.17 8.38 6.25
CA SER A 107 -6.54 8.39 6.79
C SER A 107 -6.80 7.19 7.69
N LEU A 108 -7.02 7.45 8.99
CA LEU A 108 -7.36 6.43 9.98
C LEU A 108 -8.60 5.61 9.58
N GLU A 109 -9.63 6.27 9.07
CA GLU A 109 -10.87 5.61 8.63
C GLU A 109 -10.64 4.74 7.39
N GLN A 110 -9.87 5.22 6.40
CA GLN A 110 -9.54 4.40 5.22
C GLN A 110 -8.65 3.21 5.60
N THR A 111 -7.67 3.40 6.49
CA THR A 111 -6.82 2.34 7.03
C THR A 111 -7.65 1.26 7.72
N ARG A 112 -8.51 1.64 8.68
CA ARG A 112 -9.43 0.70 9.35
C ARG A 112 -10.32 -0.07 8.38
N LYS A 113 -10.84 0.63 7.36
CA LYS A 113 -11.68 0.01 6.33
C LYS A 113 -10.89 -1.02 5.53
N ARG A 114 -9.66 -0.73 5.10
CA ARG A 114 -8.83 -1.67 4.34
C ARG A 114 -8.43 -2.90 5.16
N VAL A 115 -8.07 -2.73 6.43
CA VAL A 115 -7.80 -3.85 7.34
C VAL A 115 -9.03 -4.78 7.46
N ARG A 116 -10.24 -4.21 7.59
CA ARG A 116 -11.48 -5.00 7.61
C ARG A 116 -11.74 -5.73 6.30
N VAL A 117 -11.49 -5.09 5.15
CA VAL A 117 -11.62 -5.72 3.83
C VAL A 117 -10.62 -6.85 3.66
N LEU A 118 -9.37 -6.68 4.11
CA LEU A 118 -8.35 -7.73 4.09
C LEU A 118 -8.81 -8.95 4.88
N ALA A 119 -9.19 -8.76 6.15
CA ALA A 119 -9.56 -9.85 7.04
C ALA A 119 -10.88 -10.53 6.63
N GLY A 120 -11.91 -9.76 6.28
CA GLY A 120 -13.25 -10.29 6.02
C GLY A 120 -13.47 -10.74 4.58
N ASP A 121 -13.03 -9.93 3.61
CA ASP A 121 -13.43 -10.10 2.22
C ASP A 121 -12.41 -10.87 1.41
N ILE A 122 -11.12 -10.57 1.62
CA ILE A 122 -10.01 -11.19 0.88
C ILE A 122 -9.65 -12.55 1.48
N LEU A 123 -9.39 -12.61 2.79
CA LEU A 123 -9.12 -13.88 3.45
C LEU A 123 -10.39 -14.76 3.60
N GLY A 124 -11.58 -14.16 3.45
CA GLY A 124 -12.86 -14.89 3.42
C GLY A 124 -13.22 -15.54 2.08
N LEU A 125 -12.35 -15.50 1.06
CA LEU A 125 -12.65 -16.06 -0.27
C LEU A 125 -12.68 -17.60 -0.30
N ALA A 126 -12.00 -18.23 0.66
CA ALA A 126 -11.92 -19.68 0.79
C ALA A 126 -13.31 -20.34 0.88
N GLY A 127 -13.41 -21.59 0.42
CA GLY A 127 -14.61 -22.39 0.65
C GLY A 127 -14.73 -22.84 2.11
N PRO A 128 -15.94 -23.20 2.58
CA PRO A 128 -16.11 -23.83 3.89
C PRO A 128 -15.18 -25.04 4.05
N GLY A 129 -14.47 -25.12 5.17
CA GLY A 129 -13.53 -26.20 5.47
C GLY A 129 -12.18 -26.10 4.75
N GLN A 130 -11.90 -25.01 4.01
CA GLN A 130 -10.63 -24.78 3.34
C GLN A 130 -9.90 -23.59 3.95
N LYS A 131 -8.56 -23.68 4.00
CA LYS A 131 -7.69 -22.56 4.36
C LYS A 131 -7.27 -21.80 3.10
N ILE A 132 -6.96 -20.52 3.27
CA ILE A 132 -6.37 -19.67 2.23
C ILE A 132 -5.01 -19.18 2.72
N SER A 133 -4.07 -19.02 1.79
CA SER A 133 -2.79 -18.36 2.06
C SER A 133 -2.84 -16.93 1.54
N GLY A 134 -2.40 -15.97 2.37
CA GLY A 134 -2.23 -14.58 1.98
C GLY A 134 -0.74 -14.23 1.91
N ILE A 135 -0.33 -13.61 0.81
CA ILE A 135 1.00 -13.00 0.66
C ILE A 135 0.78 -11.53 0.36
N MET A 136 1.38 -10.66 1.16
CA MET A 136 1.17 -9.22 1.05
C MET A 136 2.52 -8.50 1.04
N PRO A 137 3.17 -8.36 -0.13
CA PRO A 137 4.22 -7.37 -0.28
C PRO A 137 3.61 -5.98 -0.10
N CYS A 138 4.17 -5.20 0.82
CA CYS A 138 3.66 -3.87 1.12
C CYS A 138 4.75 -2.93 1.64
N THR A 139 4.66 -1.66 1.27
CA THR A 139 5.48 -0.58 1.83
C THR A 139 4.74 0.16 2.95
N ILE A 140 5.43 0.42 4.06
CA ILE A 140 4.95 1.33 5.11
C ILE A 140 5.18 2.77 4.63
N ILE A 141 4.07 3.48 4.40
CA ILE A 141 4.07 4.86 3.93
C ILE A 141 4.11 5.80 5.14
N ARG A 142 3.36 5.49 6.20
CA ARG A 142 3.29 6.29 7.43
C ARG A 142 3.23 5.42 8.68
N PRO A 143 3.73 5.91 9.83
CA PRO A 143 3.50 5.25 11.10
C PRO A 143 2.00 5.04 11.36
N GLY A 144 1.61 3.83 11.75
CA GLY A 144 0.22 3.48 12.05
C GLY A 144 -0.69 3.23 10.85
N ASP A 145 -0.16 3.20 9.63
CA ASP A 145 -0.92 2.82 8.43
C ASP A 145 -1.24 1.31 8.39
N MET A 146 -1.91 0.85 7.33
CA MET A 146 -2.30 -0.57 7.21
C MET A 146 -1.10 -1.51 7.17
N ALA A 147 -0.04 -1.16 6.45
CA ALA A 147 1.15 -2.00 6.34
C ALA A 147 1.85 -2.11 7.69
N ASP A 148 2.01 -0.99 8.41
CA ASP A 148 2.61 -0.98 9.74
C ASP A 148 1.86 -1.88 10.73
N ILE A 149 0.51 -1.77 10.72
CA ILE A 149 -0.36 -2.58 11.56
C ILE A 149 -0.22 -4.07 11.26
N ILE A 150 -0.30 -4.47 9.99
CA ILE A 150 -0.29 -5.90 9.59
C ILE A 150 1.11 -6.53 9.76
N LEU A 151 2.18 -5.76 9.59
CA LEU A 151 3.54 -6.24 9.80
C LEU A 151 3.87 -6.45 11.30
N ASN A 152 3.13 -5.82 12.20
CA ASN A 152 3.33 -5.94 13.64
C ASN A 152 2.77 -7.27 14.18
N ARG A 153 3.67 -8.19 14.52
CA ARG A 153 3.35 -9.53 15.05
C ARG A 153 2.64 -9.53 16.41
N ASN A 154 2.69 -8.43 17.17
CA ASN A 154 1.96 -8.33 18.44
C ASN A 154 0.47 -8.05 18.22
N THR A 155 0.15 -7.22 17.22
CA THR A 155 -1.24 -6.86 16.89
C THR A 155 -1.87 -7.81 15.87
N HIS A 156 -1.06 -8.38 14.97
CA HIS A 156 -1.49 -9.30 13.92
C HIS A 156 -0.60 -10.56 13.85
N PRO A 157 -0.63 -11.43 14.89
CA PRO A 157 0.19 -12.65 14.94
C PRO A 157 -0.20 -13.71 13.90
N ASP A 158 -1.37 -13.57 13.28
CA ASP A 158 -1.81 -14.38 12.14
C ASP A 158 -1.01 -14.07 10.87
N TRP A 159 -0.32 -12.93 10.82
CA TRP A 159 0.61 -12.54 9.78
C TRP A 159 2.05 -12.74 10.24
N ASN A 160 2.86 -13.41 9.40
CA ASN A 160 4.29 -13.56 9.63
C ASN A 160 5.06 -12.31 9.18
N GLY A 161 4.66 -11.13 9.66
CA GLY A 161 5.20 -9.85 9.22
C GLY A 161 6.72 -9.74 9.35
N GLU A 162 7.39 -9.22 8.34
CA GLU A 162 8.83 -8.99 8.32
C GLU A 162 9.12 -7.68 7.58
N ARG A 163 9.92 -6.80 8.18
CA ARG A 163 10.37 -5.58 7.53
C ARG A 163 11.75 -5.81 6.93
N THR A 164 11.87 -5.55 5.64
CA THR A 164 13.13 -5.65 4.90
C THR A 164 13.66 -4.26 4.57
N LYS A 165 14.98 -4.08 4.62
CA LYS A 165 15.65 -2.80 4.39
C LYS A 165 16.60 -2.90 3.20
N MET A 166 16.78 -1.82 2.45
CA MET A 166 17.84 -1.70 1.44
C MET A 166 19.23 -1.71 2.09
N VAL A 167 19.42 -0.90 3.13
CA VAL A 167 20.62 -0.88 3.99
C VAL A 167 20.26 -1.41 5.38
N TYR A 168 20.89 -2.49 5.82
CA TYR A 168 20.74 -3.00 7.19
C TYR A 168 21.69 -2.30 8.17
N LYS A 169 22.87 -1.92 7.67
CA LYS A 169 23.88 -1.21 8.44
C LYS A 169 24.56 -0.19 7.57
N PHE A 170 24.56 1.06 8.02
CA PHE A 170 25.27 2.13 7.34
C PHE A 170 26.78 2.02 7.55
N PRO A 171 27.59 2.51 6.59
CA PRO A 171 29.03 2.50 6.70
C PRO A 171 29.52 3.31 7.90
N LYS A 172 30.69 2.95 8.43
CA LYS A 172 31.27 3.64 9.58
C LYS A 172 31.77 5.04 9.24
N ASN A 173 32.35 5.22 8.06
CA ASN A 173 33.01 6.46 7.67
C ASN A 173 32.05 7.46 7.03
N MET A 174 31.13 8.01 7.83
CA MET A 174 30.14 8.98 7.34
C MET A 174 30.76 10.31 6.89
N LYS A 175 31.97 10.64 7.33
CA LYS A 175 32.68 11.88 6.91
C LYS A 175 32.98 11.89 5.42
N LEU A 176 33.40 10.75 4.86
CA LEU A 176 33.61 10.64 3.41
C LEU A 176 32.27 10.70 2.65
N TRP A 177 31.18 10.25 3.26
CA TRP A 177 29.84 10.37 2.66
C TRP A 177 29.30 11.80 2.70
N GLU A 178 29.66 12.59 3.71
CA GLU A 178 29.39 14.04 3.76
C GLU A 178 30.16 14.76 2.64
N GLU A 179 31.45 14.48 2.46
CA GLU A 179 32.25 15.04 1.36
C GLU A 179 31.71 14.61 -0.02
N TYR A 180 31.32 13.34 -0.17
CA TYR A 180 30.65 12.85 -1.37
C TYR A 180 29.35 13.61 -1.65
N ALA A 181 28.56 13.93 -0.62
CA ALA A 181 27.32 14.69 -0.77
C ALA A 181 27.57 16.12 -1.26
N ASP A 182 28.61 16.78 -0.74
CA ASP A 182 29.03 18.11 -1.20
C ASP A 182 29.48 18.09 -2.66
N ILE A 183 30.33 17.13 -3.04
CA ILE A 183 30.78 16.94 -4.43
C ILE A 183 29.59 16.64 -5.35
N ARG A 184 28.67 15.78 -4.92
CA ARG A 184 27.46 15.43 -5.67
C ARG A 184 26.56 16.64 -5.89
N SER A 185 26.34 17.45 -4.86
CA SER A 185 25.52 18.67 -4.93
C SER A 185 26.12 19.68 -5.90
N GLU A 186 27.44 19.88 -5.84
CA GLU A 186 28.14 20.79 -6.75
C GLU A 186 28.09 20.29 -8.21
N ALA A 187 28.43 19.02 -8.45
CA ALA A 187 28.41 18.43 -9.80
C ALA A 187 27.01 18.45 -10.43
N LEU A 188 25.96 18.22 -9.63
CA LEU A 188 24.59 18.34 -10.11
C LEU A 188 24.25 19.78 -10.52
N ARG A 189 24.78 20.77 -9.80
CA ARG A 189 24.58 22.21 -10.10
C ARG A 189 25.36 22.67 -11.34
N THR A 190 26.59 22.18 -11.53
CA THR A 190 27.49 22.62 -12.61
C THR A 190 27.31 21.84 -13.90
N ASP A 191 27.23 20.51 -13.79
CA ASP A 191 27.33 19.58 -14.90
C ASP A 191 26.05 18.76 -15.13
N GLY A 192 25.10 18.82 -14.18
CA GLY A 192 23.82 18.12 -14.26
C GLY A 192 23.94 16.59 -14.13
N ASN A 193 25.05 16.08 -13.59
CA ASN A 193 25.33 14.65 -13.43
C ASN A 193 26.05 14.36 -12.10
N PHE A 194 26.39 13.09 -11.86
CA PHE A 194 27.04 12.61 -10.63
C PHE A 194 28.44 12.03 -10.86
N ASP A 195 29.07 12.29 -12.01
CA ASP A 195 30.32 11.64 -12.40
C ASP A 195 31.46 11.96 -11.42
N ALA A 196 31.60 13.23 -11.04
CA ALA A 196 32.64 13.66 -10.10
C ALA A 196 32.51 12.99 -8.73
N ALA A 197 31.28 12.87 -8.20
CA ALA A 197 31.02 12.17 -6.95
C ALA A 197 31.30 10.67 -7.08
N THR A 198 30.92 10.08 -8.22
CA THR A 198 31.17 8.66 -8.50
C THR A 198 32.67 8.34 -8.59
N GLU A 199 33.47 9.21 -9.21
CA GLU A 199 34.94 9.06 -9.22
C GLU A 199 35.55 9.20 -7.82
N PHE A 200 35.04 10.13 -7.01
CA PHE A 200 35.44 10.24 -5.60
C PHE A 200 35.13 8.96 -4.81
N TYR A 201 33.93 8.39 -5.01
CA TYR A 201 33.54 7.13 -4.39
C TYR A 201 34.42 5.96 -4.85
N LYS A 202 34.74 5.86 -6.15
CA LYS A 202 35.66 4.84 -6.67
C LYS A 202 37.03 4.92 -6.02
N ALA A 203 37.56 6.13 -5.81
CA ALA A 203 38.87 6.35 -5.20
C ALA A 203 38.92 5.94 -3.72
N HIS A 204 37.81 6.08 -2.97
CA HIS A 204 37.74 5.82 -1.52
C HIS A 204 36.85 4.64 -1.14
N ARG A 205 36.46 3.80 -2.10
CA ARG A 205 35.42 2.78 -1.93
C ARG A 205 35.65 1.88 -0.72
N ALA A 206 36.87 1.41 -0.51
CA ALA A 206 37.17 0.50 0.60
C ALA A 206 36.88 1.14 1.97
N GLU A 207 37.13 2.43 2.13
CA GLU A 207 36.88 3.19 3.36
C GLU A 207 35.41 3.59 3.47
N MET A 208 34.77 3.93 2.35
CA MET A 208 33.35 4.33 2.29
C MET A 208 32.39 3.15 2.45
N ASP A 209 32.80 1.94 2.09
CA ASP A 209 32.01 0.70 2.24
C ASP A 209 32.22 0.06 3.63
N GLU A 210 33.16 0.54 4.44
CA GLU A 210 33.58 -0.14 5.66
C GLU A 210 32.42 -0.31 6.65
N GLY A 211 32.04 -1.58 6.89
CA GLY A 211 31.02 -1.95 7.85
C GLY A 211 29.58 -1.79 7.37
N ALA A 212 29.36 -1.43 6.09
CA ALA A 212 28.04 -1.38 5.49
C ALA A 212 27.50 -2.79 5.18
N GLU A 213 26.19 -2.96 5.32
CA GLU A 213 25.48 -4.20 4.98
C GLU A 213 24.23 -3.84 4.16
N VAL A 214 24.20 -4.26 2.90
CA VAL A 214 23.10 -4.00 1.95
C VAL A 214 22.38 -5.29 1.59
N SER A 215 21.07 -5.23 1.34
CA SER A 215 20.25 -6.43 1.12
C SER A 215 20.36 -7.04 -0.28
N TRP A 216 20.67 -6.22 -1.29
CA TRP A 216 20.75 -6.67 -2.68
C TRP A 216 21.91 -5.99 -3.41
N GLU A 217 23.07 -6.66 -3.44
CA GLU A 217 24.32 -6.12 -3.98
C GLU A 217 24.24 -5.72 -5.47
N ALA A 218 23.37 -6.38 -6.24
CA ALA A 218 23.19 -6.12 -7.67
C ALA A 218 22.16 -5.00 -7.98
N ARG A 219 21.56 -4.36 -6.96
CA ARG A 219 20.57 -3.29 -7.15
C ARG A 219 21.23 -1.91 -7.17
N TYR A 220 21.65 -1.47 -8.35
CA TYR A 220 22.14 -0.13 -8.61
C TYR A 220 21.97 0.23 -10.09
N ASN A 221 22.01 1.51 -10.43
CA ASN A 221 21.91 1.98 -11.81
C ASN A 221 23.24 1.78 -12.56
N HIS A 222 23.18 1.74 -13.88
CA HIS A 222 24.34 1.51 -14.76
C HIS A 222 25.49 2.53 -14.61
N ASP A 223 25.18 3.73 -14.12
CA ASP A 223 26.10 4.84 -13.85
C ASP A 223 26.67 4.82 -12.41
N GLU A 224 26.25 3.86 -11.60
CA GLU A 224 26.71 3.66 -10.22
C GLU A 224 27.60 2.42 -10.11
N VAL A 225 28.40 2.38 -9.04
CA VAL A 225 29.46 1.38 -8.84
C VAL A 225 29.02 0.26 -7.90
N SER A 226 28.06 0.53 -7.00
CA SER A 226 27.60 -0.43 -6.01
C SER A 226 26.18 -0.13 -5.52
N ALA A 227 25.52 -1.14 -4.96
CA ALA A 227 24.24 -0.96 -4.26
C ALA A 227 24.32 0.00 -3.06
N LEU A 228 25.48 0.11 -2.41
CA LEU A 228 25.66 1.08 -1.32
C LEU A 228 25.67 2.51 -1.86
N GLN A 229 26.41 2.77 -2.95
CA GLN A 229 26.39 4.07 -3.61
C GLN A 229 24.98 4.45 -4.04
N HIS A 230 24.25 3.50 -4.64
CA HIS A 230 22.85 3.68 -5.01
C HIS A 230 21.97 4.06 -3.82
N ALA A 231 22.06 3.29 -2.73
CA ALA A 231 21.30 3.58 -1.52
C ALA A 231 21.62 4.96 -0.93
N MET A 232 22.89 5.35 -0.92
CA MET A 232 23.33 6.67 -0.44
C MET A 232 22.87 7.79 -1.38
N ASN A 233 22.88 7.59 -2.69
CA ASN A 233 22.33 8.54 -3.67
C ASN A 233 20.83 8.77 -3.46
N LEU A 234 20.06 7.69 -3.24
CA LEU A 234 18.63 7.78 -2.92
C LEU A 234 18.39 8.54 -1.62
N LYS A 235 19.16 8.20 -0.56
CA LYS A 235 19.10 8.90 0.74
C LYS A 235 19.41 10.39 0.62
N LEU A 236 20.42 10.76 -0.16
CA LEU A 236 20.83 12.15 -0.38
C LEU A 236 19.87 12.94 -1.29
N GLN A 237 19.04 12.24 -2.07
CA GLN A 237 18.02 12.88 -2.90
C GLN A 237 16.79 13.25 -2.08
N ASP A 238 16.28 12.32 -1.27
CA ASP A 238 15.14 12.53 -0.40
C ASP A 238 15.21 11.52 0.76
N GLU A 239 15.60 11.99 1.94
CA GLU A 239 15.76 11.12 3.11
C GLU A 239 14.41 10.57 3.59
N THR A 240 13.34 11.36 3.53
CA THR A 240 12.00 10.93 3.97
C THR A 240 11.47 9.81 3.07
N ALA A 241 11.57 9.98 1.75
CA ALA A 241 11.21 8.94 0.79
C ALA A 241 12.13 7.71 0.93
N PHE A 242 13.42 7.91 1.19
CA PHE A 242 14.35 6.81 1.43
C PHE A 242 13.93 5.95 2.64
N GLN A 243 13.60 6.60 3.76
CA GLN A 243 13.20 5.90 4.98
C GLN A 243 11.87 5.13 4.81
N SER A 244 10.90 5.70 4.11
CA SER A 244 9.62 5.01 3.83
C SER A 244 9.77 3.90 2.79
N GLU A 245 10.19 4.23 1.57
CA GLU A 245 10.14 3.32 0.41
C GLU A 245 11.24 2.26 0.42
N TYR A 246 12.43 2.58 0.95
CA TYR A 246 13.60 1.71 0.88
C TYR A 246 14.01 1.13 2.23
N GLN A 247 13.62 1.74 3.35
CA GLN A 247 13.89 1.22 4.69
C GLN A 247 12.65 0.67 5.39
N ASN A 248 11.44 0.89 4.85
CA ASN A 248 10.19 0.45 5.47
C ASN A 248 10.07 0.94 6.93
N ASP A 249 10.55 2.17 7.15
CA ASP A 249 10.74 2.77 8.47
C ASP A 249 10.52 4.29 8.35
N PRO A 250 9.31 4.73 7.92
CA PRO A 250 9.07 6.14 7.63
C PRO A 250 9.37 7.00 8.85
N LEU A 251 10.00 8.15 8.60
CA LEU A 251 10.17 9.16 9.63
C LEU A 251 8.79 9.59 10.14
N PRO A 252 8.65 9.91 11.44
CA PRO A 252 7.47 10.61 11.91
C PRO A 252 7.25 11.83 11.02
N GLU A 253 6.01 12.08 10.60
CA GLU A 253 5.74 13.37 9.97
C GLU A 253 6.16 14.45 10.96
N ASP A 254 6.93 15.46 10.53
CA ASP A 254 7.03 16.74 11.21
C ASP A 254 5.65 17.41 11.10
N THR A 255 4.65 16.80 11.72
CA THR A 255 3.42 17.44 12.10
C THR A 255 3.83 18.46 13.14
N GLU A 256 4.01 19.71 12.72
CA GLU A 256 3.67 20.84 13.57
C GLU A 256 2.25 20.59 14.10
N ASP A 257 2.21 19.97 15.28
CA ASP A 257 1.10 19.91 16.22
C ASP A 257 -0.26 19.37 15.71
N ASP A 258 -0.26 18.16 15.13
CA ASP A 258 -1.47 17.31 15.06
C ASP A 258 -1.52 16.35 16.27
N SER A 259 -1.04 16.82 17.42
CA SER A 259 -1.36 16.17 18.68
C SER A 259 -2.87 16.25 18.84
N LEU A 260 -3.56 15.12 18.63
CA LEU A 260 -4.96 14.98 19.02
C LEU A 260 -5.05 15.45 20.47
N LEU A 261 -5.73 16.58 20.69
CA LEU A 261 -5.93 17.15 22.03
C LEU A 261 -6.37 16.01 22.96
N SER A 262 -5.67 15.85 24.08
CA SER A 262 -6.05 14.89 25.09
C SER A 262 -7.48 15.13 25.57
N VAL A 263 -8.12 14.10 26.14
CA VAL A 263 -9.47 14.22 26.69
C VAL A 263 -9.55 15.38 27.69
N ASP A 264 -8.49 15.58 28.48
CA ASP A 264 -8.42 16.66 29.47
C ASP A 264 -8.27 18.03 28.81
N GLU A 265 -7.49 18.16 27.73
CA GLU A 265 -7.38 19.41 26.96
C GLU A 265 -8.69 19.78 26.26
N ILE A 266 -9.42 18.79 25.71
CA ILE A 266 -10.75 19.02 25.12
C ILE A 266 -11.75 19.40 26.21
N ALA A 267 -11.79 18.66 27.32
CA ALA A 267 -12.69 18.94 28.43
C ALA A 267 -12.42 20.29 29.10
N GLY A 268 -11.16 20.76 29.07
CA GLY A 268 -10.75 22.07 29.56
C GLY A 268 -11.18 23.24 28.66
N LYS A 269 -11.49 23.00 27.38
CA LYS A 269 -11.92 24.04 26.42
C LYS A 269 -13.40 24.40 26.59
N VAL A 270 -13.76 24.93 27.75
CA VAL A 270 -15.10 25.45 28.05
C VAL A 270 -15.07 26.97 28.26
N ASN A 271 -16.08 27.67 27.75
CA ASN A 271 -16.24 29.12 27.94
C ASN A 271 -17.02 29.47 29.23
N GLY A 272 -17.57 28.47 29.92
CA GLY A 272 -18.35 28.64 31.16
C GLY A 272 -19.73 29.27 31.00
N LEU A 273 -20.19 29.50 29.76
CA LEU A 273 -21.50 30.10 29.49
C LEU A 273 -22.60 29.05 29.35
N ALA A 274 -23.84 29.44 29.62
CA ALA A 274 -24.99 28.57 29.40
C ALA A 274 -25.23 28.32 27.90
N HIS A 275 -25.90 27.20 27.58
CA HIS A 275 -26.34 26.88 26.23
C HIS A 275 -27.13 28.04 25.59
N ASN A 276 -26.93 28.28 24.29
CA ASN A 276 -27.49 29.42 23.55
C ASN A 276 -27.10 30.81 24.11
N ARG A 277 -25.93 30.92 24.76
CA ARG A 277 -25.33 32.22 25.12
C ARG A 277 -24.11 32.49 24.25
N ILE A 278 -24.13 33.66 23.63
CA ILE A 278 -23.06 34.16 22.79
C ILE A 278 -22.06 34.91 23.71
N PRO A 279 -20.76 34.58 23.67
CA PRO A 279 -19.74 35.37 24.36
C PRO A 279 -19.76 36.82 23.91
N LEU A 280 -19.52 37.76 24.83
CA LEU A 280 -19.59 39.20 24.54
C LEU A 280 -18.60 39.65 23.45
N ALA A 281 -17.44 38.98 23.36
CA ALA A 281 -16.42 39.27 22.37
C ALA A 281 -16.76 38.73 20.97
N SER A 282 -17.77 37.86 20.85
CA SER A 282 -18.10 37.25 19.56
C SER A 282 -19.03 38.15 18.73
N ASP A 283 -18.67 38.36 17.47
CA ASP A 283 -19.41 39.21 16.53
C ASP A 283 -19.93 38.43 15.31
N LYS A 284 -19.46 37.18 15.10
CA LYS A 284 -19.85 36.32 13.97
C LYS A 284 -20.42 34.99 14.46
N LEU A 285 -21.43 34.49 13.75
CA LEU A 285 -22.01 33.16 13.96
C LEU A 285 -21.88 32.32 12.70
N THR A 286 -21.45 31.07 12.83
CA THR A 286 -21.48 30.08 11.76
C THR A 286 -22.21 28.82 12.19
N MET A 287 -23.00 28.25 11.30
CA MET A 287 -23.63 26.94 11.47
C MET A 287 -23.03 25.97 10.47
N PHE A 288 -22.57 24.83 10.97
CA PHE A 288 -22.11 23.71 10.17
C PHE A 288 -23.15 22.60 10.24
N ILE A 289 -23.43 21.98 9.09
CA ILE A 289 -24.36 20.86 8.98
C ILE A 289 -23.63 19.71 8.29
N ASP A 290 -23.52 18.58 8.97
CA ASP A 290 -23.16 17.31 8.36
C ASP A 290 -24.43 16.61 7.86
N VAL A 291 -24.55 16.53 6.53
CA VAL A 291 -25.71 16.00 5.84
C VAL A 291 -25.58 14.48 5.74
N GLN A 292 -26.21 13.77 6.68
CA GLN A 292 -26.42 12.33 6.59
C GLN A 292 -27.82 12.03 6.03
N LYS A 293 -28.07 10.78 5.66
CA LYS A 293 -29.33 10.41 4.98
C LYS A 293 -30.58 10.69 5.83
N ALA A 294 -30.61 10.16 7.05
CA ALA A 294 -31.78 10.22 7.94
C ALA A 294 -31.69 11.30 9.01
N LEU A 295 -30.48 11.83 9.25
CA LEU A 295 -30.21 12.87 10.24
C LEU A 295 -29.32 13.95 9.65
N LEU A 296 -29.53 15.19 10.08
CA LEU A 296 -28.62 16.30 9.83
C LEU A 296 -27.98 16.67 11.17
N PHE A 297 -26.72 16.30 11.38
CA PHE A 297 -26.00 16.75 12.57
C PHE A 297 -25.58 18.19 12.37
N TYR A 298 -25.73 19.03 13.38
CA TYR A 298 -25.36 20.43 13.28
C TYR A 298 -24.59 20.91 14.50
N VAL A 299 -23.78 21.94 14.28
CA VAL A 299 -23.11 22.71 15.34
C VAL A 299 -23.15 24.20 14.97
N VAL A 300 -23.37 25.04 15.96
CA VAL A 300 -23.36 26.50 15.84
C VAL A 300 -22.22 27.04 16.69
N ILE A 301 -21.37 27.84 16.08
CA ILE A 301 -20.15 28.40 16.69
C ILE A 301 -20.20 29.92 16.60
N ALA A 302 -19.93 30.57 17.72
CA ALA A 302 -19.69 32.01 17.81
C ALA A 302 -18.20 32.31 17.75
N TRP A 303 -17.80 33.32 16.97
CA TRP A 303 -16.41 33.68 16.73
C TRP A 303 -16.11 35.10 17.17
N ASP A 304 -14.96 35.28 17.82
CA ASP A 304 -14.29 36.57 18.07
C ASP A 304 -13.33 36.91 16.91
N ASP A 305 -12.95 38.17 16.78
CA ASP A 305 -11.98 38.68 15.80
C ASP A 305 -10.58 38.10 15.96
N ASN A 306 -10.25 37.55 17.13
CA ASN A 306 -9.00 36.83 17.39
C ASN A 306 -9.08 35.34 16.99
N PHE A 307 -10.07 34.94 16.19
CA PHE A 307 -10.31 33.55 15.77
C PHE A 307 -10.63 32.57 16.91
N SER A 308 -10.97 33.08 18.10
CA SER A 308 -11.47 32.26 19.20
C SER A 308 -12.92 31.86 18.94
N GLY A 309 -13.18 30.54 18.92
CA GLY A 309 -14.51 29.97 18.67
C GLY A 309 -15.14 29.38 19.93
N ALA A 310 -16.43 29.62 20.12
CA ALA A 310 -17.25 29.05 21.19
C ALA A 310 -18.44 28.29 20.61
N VAL A 311 -18.56 27.00 20.91
CA VAL A 311 -19.76 26.22 20.55
C VAL A 311 -20.92 26.71 21.40
N ILE A 312 -21.99 27.20 20.76
CA ILE A 312 -23.18 27.74 21.45
C ILE A 312 -24.40 26.82 21.35
N ASP A 313 -24.49 26.01 20.29
CA ASP A 313 -25.52 25.01 20.08
C ASP A 313 -24.98 23.83 19.25
N TYR A 314 -25.53 22.64 19.44
CA TYR A 314 -25.25 21.46 18.62
C TYR A 314 -26.36 20.43 18.81
N GLY A 315 -26.59 19.61 17.79
CA GLY A 315 -27.64 18.59 17.85
C GLY A 315 -27.84 17.89 16.51
N ALA A 316 -29.05 17.39 16.31
CA ALA A 316 -29.45 16.85 15.02
C ALA A 316 -30.89 17.21 14.65
N TRP A 317 -31.17 17.18 13.36
CA TRP A 317 -32.51 17.29 12.80
C TRP A 317 -32.90 15.99 12.08
N PRO A 318 -34.08 15.39 12.36
CA PRO A 318 -35.01 15.74 13.44
C PRO A 318 -34.41 15.54 14.85
N ASP A 319 -34.95 16.25 15.85
CA ASP A 319 -34.51 16.10 17.25
C ASP A 319 -34.71 14.64 17.71
N GLN A 320 -33.66 14.08 18.30
CA GLN A 320 -33.63 12.70 18.78
C GLN A 320 -34.14 12.56 20.22
N HIS A 321 -34.42 13.67 20.91
CA HIS A 321 -34.89 13.73 22.30
C HIS A 321 -34.02 12.92 23.28
N ARG A 322 -32.74 12.73 22.96
CA ARG A 322 -31.74 11.98 23.72
C ARG A 322 -30.42 12.74 23.72
N ARG A 323 -29.66 12.64 24.81
CA ARG A 323 -28.33 13.28 24.93
C ARG A 323 -27.24 12.57 24.14
N GLN A 324 -27.39 11.26 23.94
CA GLN A 324 -26.47 10.44 23.14
C GLN A 324 -27.31 9.65 22.15
N PHE A 325 -26.95 9.77 20.88
CA PHE A 325 -27.60 9.10 19.76
C PHE A 325 -26.61 8.95 18.62
N SER A 326 -26.87 7.99 17.77
CA SER A 326 -26.11 7.70 16.55
C SER A 326 -27.05 7.65 15.35
N LEU A 327 -26.48 7.60 14.15
CA LEU A 327 -27.28 7.41 12.93
C LEU A 327 -28.09 6.09 12.95
N ALA A 328 -27.68 5.08 13.74
CA ALA A 328 -28.40 3.83 13.86
C ALA A 328 -29.65 3.92 14.74
N ASP A 329 -29.77 4.98 15.55
CA ASP A 329 -30.90 5.21 16.45
C ASP A 329 -32.06 5.99 15.79
N ALA A 330 -31.81 6.54 14.59
CA ALA A 330 -32.74 7.38 13.84
C ALA A 330 -33.56 6.63 12.79
#